data_AF-A0A963LKE5-F1
#
_entry.id   AF-A0A963LKE5-F1
#
_cell.length_a   1.000
_cell.length_b   1.000
_cell.length_c   1.000
_cell.angle_alpha   90.00
_cell.angle_beta   90.00
_cell.angle_gamma   90.00
#
_symmetry.space_group_name_H-M   'P 1'
#
loop_
_entity.id
_entity.type
_entity.pdbx_description
1 polymer ?
#
loop_
_entity_poly.entity_id
_entity_poly.type
_entity_poly.pdbx_seq_one_letter_code
_entity_poly.pdbx_strand_id
1 'polypeptide(L)'
;MNAHIKYVRMLIVVAIAAAGLAATFNFLIDPYRLFGVGTWVGINALKPASAERMRVVKPYLAERFDAATVIGGNSRPELGLDTSSRCWPASHQPVFNAGIAGASFRMQALLAMHASGTTATRILHGVDFLDFIRPTDASPTQKSSEPATESAHERRLIVPGQHFRDWDYWTQRTGDQLKALFSLTTLADSVHTIAAQRNP
;
A
#
# COMPACT_ATOMS: atom_id res chain seq x y z
N MET A 1 47.98 -1.01 -15.16
CA MET A 1 46.71 -1.06 -14.38
C MET A 1 46.49 -2.48 -13.88
N ASN A 2 46.65 -2.69 -12.57
CA ASN A 2 46.75 -4.01 -11.93
C ASN A 2 45.52 -4.88 -12.22
N ALA A 3 45.73 -6.17 -12.52
CA ALA A 3 44.66 -7.12 -12.85
C ALA A 3 43.55 -7.16 -11.78
N HIS A 4 43.92 -7.02 -10.51
CA HIS A 4 42.98 -6.92 -9.39
C HIS A 4 42.03 -5.71 -9.49
N ILE A 5 42.53 -4.54 -9.91
CA ILE A 5 41.70 -3.33 -10.09
C ILE A 5 40.73 -3.53 -11.25
N LYS A 6 41.17 -4.17 -12.34
CA LYS A 6 40.30 -4.51 -13.48
C LYS A 6 39.20 -5.49 -13.07
N TYR A 7 39.55 -6.52 -12.30
CA TYR A 7 38.61 -7.52 -11.79
C TYR A 7 37.55 -6.90 -10.87
N VAL A 8 37.97 -6.13 -9.86
CA VAL A 8 37.03 -5.45 -8.93
C VAL A 8 36.12 -4.50 -9.70
N ARG A 9 36.65 -3.74 -10.65
CA ARG A 9 35.84 -2.85 -11.49
C ARG A 9 34.82 -3.63 -12.31
N MET A 10 35.21 -4.75 -12.92
CA MET A 10 34.31 -5.59 -13.70
C MET A 10 33.22 -6.22 -12.81
N LEU A 11 33.58 -6.72 -11.63
CA LEU A 11 32.64 -7.28 -10.67
C LEU A 11 31.59 -6.25 -10.25
N ILE A 12 32.02 -5.03 -9.91
CA ILE A 12 31.11 -3.93 -9.55
C ILE A 12 30.17 -3.60 -10.72
N VAL A 13 30.71 -3.50 -11.93
CA VAL A 13 29.90 -3.21 -13.14
C VAL A 13 28.84 -4.31 -13.37
N VAL A 14 29.22 -5.58 -13.27
CA VAL A 14 28.29 -6.71 -13.45
C VAL A 14 27.23 -6.73 -12.34
N ALA A 15 27.63 -6.49 -11.09
CA ALA A 15 26.69 -6.44 -9.97
C ALA A 15 25.68 -5.30 -10.12
N ILE A 16 26.13 -4.10 -10.50
CA ILE A 16 25.26 -2.95 -10.75
C ILE A 16 24.34 -3.23 -11.94
N ALA A 17 24.84 -3.82 -13.02
CA ALA A 17 24.04 -4.16 -14.18
C ALA A 17 22.94 -5.19 -13.84
N ALA A 18 23.28 -6.23 -13.08
CA ALA A 18 22.33 -7.24 -12.62
C ALA A 18 21.26 -6.64 -11.70
N ALA A 19 21.66 -5.81 -10.73
CA ALA A 19 20.73 -5.11 -9.84
C ALA A 19 19.82 -4.14 -10.61
N GLY A 20 20.37 -3.41 -11.60
CA GLY A 20 19.62 -2.49 -12.45
C GLY A 20 18.58 -3.21 -13.33
N LEU A 21 18.94 -4.37 -13.87
CA LEU A 21 18.02 -5.21 -14.64
C LEU A 21 16.87 -5.73 -13.77
N ALA A 22 17.18 -6.26 -12.58
CA ALA A 22 16.17 -6.71 -11.63
C ALA A 22 15.25 -5.57 -11.18
N ALA A 23 15.80 -4.39 -10.89
CA ALA A 23 15.03 -3.21 -10.50
C ALA A 23 14.10 -2.74 -11.63
N THR A 24 14.58 -2.74 -12.87
CA THR A 24 13.76 -2.37 -14.04
C THR A 24 12.63 -3.38 -14.25
N PHE A 25 12.91 -4.68 -14.11
CA PHE A 25 11.89 -5.71 -14.19
C PHE A 25 10.83 -5.54 -13.09
N ASN A 26 11.24 -5.37 -11.83
CA ASN A 26 10.34 -5.13 -10.71
C ASN A 26 9.50 -3.86 -10.88
N PHE A 27 10.10 -2.79 -11.41
CA PHE A 27 9.41 -1.54 -11.72
C PHE A 27 8.33 -1.75 -12.79
N LEU A 28 8.67 -2.40 -13.91
CA LEU A 28 7.74 -2.61 -15.02
C LEU A 28 6.57 -3.52 -14.63
N ILE A 29 6.82 -4.57 -13.85
CA ILE A 29 5.74 -5.47 -13.41
C ILE A 29 4.92 -4.82 -12.31
N ASP A 30 5.55 -4.06 -11.41
CA ASP A 30 4.95 -3.38 -10.27
C ASP A 30 4.00 -4.31 -9.50
N PRO A 31 4.49 -5.44 -8.93
CA PRO A 31 3.62 -6.48 -8.35
C PRO A 31 2.80 -5.98 -7.15
N TYR A 32 3.18 -4.84 -6.57
CA TYR A 32 2.53 -4.22 -5.41
C TYR A 32 1.77 -2.93 -5.73
N ARG A 33 1.75 -2.46 -6.99
CA ARG A 33 1.13 -1.19 -7.39
C ARG A 33 1.74 0.05 -6.73
N LEU A 34 3.01 0.01 -6.35
CA LEU A 34 3.70 1.13 -5.69
C LEU A 34 4.14 2.20 -6.68
N PHE A 35 4.46 1.81 -7.91
CA PHE A 35 4.95 2.73 -8.94
C PHE A 35 3.82 3.30 -9.81
N GLY A 36 2.66 2.63 -9.84
CA GLY A 36 1.50 3.08 -10.61
C GLY A 36 1.69 2.83 -12.09
N VAL A 37 2.49 1.82 -12.44
CA VAL A 37 2.67 1.38 -13.82
C VAL A 37 1.34 0.83 -14.34
N GLY A 38 1.04 1.11 -15.61
CA GLY A 38 -0.19 0.68 -16.26
C GLY A 38 -0.42 -0.83 -16.18
N THR A 39 -1.69 -1.23 -16.21
CA THR A 39 -2.09 -2.64 -16.24
C THR A 39 -2.20 -3.13 -17.68
N TRP A 40 -1.48 -4.19 -18.00
CA TRP A 40 -1.51 -4.89 -19.28
C TRP A 40 -2.05 -6.30 -19.10
N VAL A 41 -3.07 -6.63 -19.88
CA VAL A 41 -3.72 -7.95 -19.90
C VAL A 41 -2.67 -9.02 -20.25
N GLY A 42 -2.63 -10.10 -19.47
CA GLY A 42 -1.67 -11.19 -19.67
C GLY A 42 -0.27 -10.96 -19.10
N ILE A 43 0.03 -9.78 -18.54
CA ILE A 43 1.33 -9.47 -17.92
C ILE A 43 1.18 -9.14 -16.43
N ASN A 44 0.41 -8.11 -16.09
CA ASN A 44 0.32 -7.60 -14.71
C ASN A 44 -1.10 -7.15 -14.31
N ALA A 45 -2.14 -7.65 -14.99
CA ALA A 45 -3.52 -7.32 -14.67
C ALA A 45 -3.94 -7.89 -13.30
N LEU A 46 -3.65 -9.17 -13.05
CA LEU A 46 -3.79 -9.79 -11.73
C LEU A 46 -2.52 -9.57 -10.90
N LYS A 47 -2.61 -9.06 -9.68
CA LYS A 47 -1.45 -8.79 -8.81
C LYS A 47 -1.64 -9.43 -7.43
N PRO A 48 -1.48 -10.76 -7.28
CA PRO A 48 -1.81 -11.48 -6.03
C PRO A 48 -1.08 -10.93 -4.79
N ALA A 49 0.21 -10.64 -4.93
CA ALA A 49 1.05 -10.16 -3.83
C ALA A 49 0.64 -8.76 -3.31
N SER A 50 -0.12 -8.00 -4.11
CA SER A 50 -0.71 -6.72 -3.70
C SER A 50 -1.83 -6.91 -2.66
N ALA A 51 -2.60 -8.01 -2.75
CA ALA A 51 -3.69 -8.31 -1.82
C ALA A 51 -3.18 -8.63 -0.41
N GLU A 52 -2.03 -9.29 -0.32
CA GLU A 52 -1.39 -9.63 0.96
C GLU A 52 -0.76 -8.40 1.66
N ARG A 53 -0.55 -7.31 0.91
CA ARG A 53 0.19 -6.13 1.36
C ARG A 53 -0.68 -4.87 1.42
N MET A 54 -1.99 -5.01 1.60
CA MET A 54 -2.94 -3.89 1.59
C MET A 54 -2.60 -2.76 2.56
N ARG A 55 -1.99 -3.06 3.73
CA ARG A 55 -1.49 -2.05 4.68
C ARG A 55 -0.37 -1.17 4.12
N VAL A 56 0.37 -1.63 3.13
CA VAL A 56 1.39 -0.83 2.45
C VAL A 56 0.80 -0.18 1.20
N VAL A 57 -0.01 -0.93 0.45
CA VAL A 57 -0.45 -0.54 -0.89
C VAL A 57 -1.58 0.50 -0.86
N LYS A 58 -2.59 0.36 0.02
CA LYS A 58 -3.77 1.22 0.00
C LYS A 58 -3.47 2.72 0.18
N PRO A 59 -2.55 3.15 1.07
CA PRO A 59 -2.14 4.56 1.14
C PRO A 59 -1.73 5.13 -0.22
N TYR A 60 -0.83 4.45 -0.93
CA TYR A 60 -0.35 4.93 -2.22
C TYR A 60 -1.37 4.78 -3.36
N LEU A 61 -2.36 3.89 -3.23
CA LEU A 61 -3.48 3.84 -4.17
C LEU A 61 -4.44 5.00 -3.94
N ALA A 62 -4.69 5.36 -2.68
CA ALA A 62 -5.58 6.44 -2.31
C ALA A 62 -5.10 7.79 -2.88
N GLU A 63 -3.78 8.04 -2.86
CA GLU A 63 -3.18 9.24 -3.46
C GLU A 63 -3.35 9.35 -4.98
N ARG A 64 -3.55 8.21 -5.66
CA ARG A 64 -3.65 8.14 -7.12
C ARG A 64 -5.09 7.98 -7.60
N PHE A 65 -6.03 7.84 -6.69
CA PHE A 65 -7.42 7.58 -7.00
C PHE A 65 -8.25 8.80 -6.63
N ASP A 66 -8.74 9.53 -7.64
CA ASP A 66 -9.59 10.71 -7.46
C ASP A 66 -11.01 10.30 -7.04
N ALA A 67 -11.15 9.81 -5.80
CA ALA A 67 -12.42 9.34 -5.26
C ALA A 67 -13.38 10.52 -5.01
N ALA A 68 -14.65 10.34 -5.36
CA ALA A 68 -15.74 11.19 -4.85
C ALA A 68 -16.23 10.72 -3.48
N THR A 69 -16.20 9.40 -3.26
CA THR A 69 -16.58 8.74 -2.00
C THR A 69 -15.50 7.76 -1.55
N VAL A 70 -15.19 7.78 -0.26
CA VAL A 70 -14.27 6.84 0.38
C VAL A 70 -15.04 5.91 1.32
N ILE A 71 -14.79 4.61 1.23
CA ILE A 71 -15.26 3.61 2.20
C ILE A 71 -14.14 3.36 3.20
N GLY A 72 -14.36 3.69 4.48
CA GLY A 72 -13.46 3.34 5.58
C GLY A 72 -14.00 2.16 6.39
N GLY A 73 -13.13 1.36 6.98
CA GLY A 73 -13.54 0.25 7.85
C GLY A 73 -12.54 -0.89 7.97
N ASN A 74 -12.94 -1.96 8.65
CA ASN A 74 -12.16 -3.19 8.76
C ASN A 74 -12.45 -4.19 7.59
N SER A 75 -12.26 -5.49 7.84
CA SER A 75 -12.50 -6.55 6.85
C SER A 75 -13.93 -6.59 6.32
N ARG A 76 -14.93 -6.15 7.11
CA ARG A 76 -16.34 -6.19 6.73
C ARG A 76 -16.64 -5.18 5.60
N PRO A 77 -16.39 -3.86 5.75
CA PRO A 77 -16.51 -2.93 4.62
C PRO A 77 -15.52 -3.21 3.49
N GLU A 78 -14.34 -3.77 3.77
CA GLU A 78 -13.36 -4.11 2.73
C GLU A 78 -13.90 -5.14 1.73
N LEU A 79 -14.53 -6.22 2.22
CA LEU A 79 -15.03 -7.31 1.38
C LEU A 79 -16.53 -7.21 1.07
N GLY A 80 -17.30 -6.56 1.94
CA GLY A 80 -18.77 -6.56 1.89
C GLY A 80 -19.38 -5.42 1.08
N LEU A 81 -18.60 -4.40 0.70
CA LEU A 81 -19.10 -3.26 -0.06
C LEU A 81 -18.45 -3.19 -1.45
N ASP A 82 -19.27 -3.42 -2.47
CA ASP A 82 -18.89 -3.26 -3.87
C ASP A 82 -18.83 -1.78 -4.25
N THR A 83 -17.66 -1.32 -4.70
CA THR A 83 -17.41 0.06 -5.14
C THR A 83 -18.05 0.38 -6.50
N SER A 84 -18.37 -0.66 -7.29
CA SER A 84 -19.02 -0.54 -8.60
C SER A 84 -20.54 -0.70 -8.56
N SER A 85 -21.10 -0.93 -7.37
CA SER A 85 -22.53 -1.17 -7.19
C SER A 85 -23.38 -0.03 -7.75
N ARG A 86 -24.44 -0.39 -8.48
CA ARG A 86 -25.47 0.55 -8.99
C ARG A 86 -26.21 1.31 -7.89
N CYS A 87 -26.08 0.89 -6.63
CA CYS A 87 -26.67 1.60 -5.49
C CYS A 87 -25.93 2.91 -5.19
N TRP A 88 -24.71 3.10 -5.69
CA TRP A 88 -24.00 4.38 -5.61
C TRP A 88 -24.58 5.35 -6.64
N PRO A 89 -25.12 6.51 -6.22
CA PRO A 89 -25.49 7.58 -7.12
C PRO A 89 -24.30 7.99 -8.00
N ALA A 90 -24.56 8.44 -9.23
CA ALA A 90 -23.51 8.90 -10.13
C ALA A 90 -22.64 10.01 -9.51
N SER A 91 -23.24 10.89 -8.70
CA SER A 91 -22.53 11.96 -7.97
C SER A 91 -21.62 11.45 -6.84
N HIS A 92 -21.72 10.18 -6.46
CA HIS A 92 -20.90 9.56 -5.42
C HIS A 92 -19.77 8.71 -6.02
N GLN A 93 -19.75 8.54 -7.34
CA GLN A 93 -18.69 7.82 -8.04
C GLN A 93 -17.58 8.78 -8.51
N PRO A 94 -16.32 8.31 -8.61
CA PRO A 94 -15.88 6.95 -8.29
C PRO A 94 -15.73 6.71 -6.78
N VAL A 95 -15.93 5.46 -6.35
CA VAL A 95 -15.86 5.05 -4.94
C VAL A 95 -14.54 4.30 -4.69
N PHE A 96 -13.78 4.73 -3.69
CA PHE A 96 -12.54 4.09 -3.27
C PHE A 96 -12.75 3.31 -1.96
N ASN A 97 -12.30 2.04 -1.92
CA ASN A 97 -12.37 1.23 -0.70
C ASN A 97 -11.05 1.27 0.08
N ALA A 98 -11.03 2.13 1.10
CA ALA A 98 -9.94 2.31 2.05
C ALA A 98 -10.01 1.34 3.25
N GLY A 99 -10.92 0.37 3.28
CA GLY A 99 -11.03 -0.59 4.38
C GLY A 99 -9.81 -1.52 4.48
N ILE A 100 -9.42 -1.96 5.66
CA ILE A 100 -8.29 -2.90 5.84
C ILE A 100 -8.67 -3.99 6.85
N ALA A 101 -8.52 -5.25 6.44
CA ALA A 101 -8.73 -6.39 7.30
C ALA A 101 -7.85 -6.35 8.57
N GLY A 102 -8.51 -6.48 9.72
CA GLY A 102 -7.87 -6.43 11.03
C GLY A 102 -7.23 -5.08 11.38
N ALA A 103 -7.62 -3.99 10.71
CA ALA A 103 -7.20 -2.65 11.11
C ALA A 103 -7.87 -2.24 12.43
N SER A 104 -7.14 -1.56 13.32
CA SER A 104 -7.76 -0.87 14.46
C SER A 104 -8.61 0.29 13.99
N PHE A 105 -9.54 0.75 14.83
CA PHE A 105 -10.34 1.94 14.55
C PHE A 105 -9.48 3.14 14.14
N ARG A 106 -8.33 3.33 14.81
CA ARG A 106 -7.39 4.42 14.49
C ARG A 106 -6.84 4.29 13.07
N MET A 107 -6.35 3.11 12.70
CA MET A 107 -5.86 2.86 11.33
C MET A 107 -6.95 3.09 10.28
N GLN A 108 -8.18 2.60 10.54
CA GLN A 108 -9.32 2.80 9.64
C GLN A 108 -9.63 4.27 9.43
N ALA A 109 -9.69 5.05 10.52
CA ALA A 109 -9.99 6.47 10.48
C ALA A 109 -8.88 7.28 9.78
N LEU A 110 -7.61 7.03 10.11
CA LEU A 110 -6.48 7.73 9.50
C LEU A 110 -6.37 7.44 8.00
N LEU A 111 -6.55 6.19 7.58
CA LEU A 111 -6.51 5.86 6.16
C LEU A 111 -7.72 6.43 5.41
N ALA A 112 -8.92 6.44 6.00
CA ALA A 112 -10.08 7.08 5.39
C ALA A 112 -9.89 8.60 5.22
N MET A 113 -9.28 9.27 6.22
CA MET A 113 -8.94 10.70 6.14
C MET A 113 -7.85 10.99 5.12
N HIS A 114 -6.83 10.13 5.06
CA HIS A 114 -5.78 10.23 4.03
C HIS A 114 -6.38 10.06 2.63
N ALA A 115 -7.24 9.05 2.45
CA ALA A 115 -7.89 8.75 1.19
C ALA A 115 -8.95 9.77 0.78
N SER A 116 -9.55 10.51 1.73
CA SER A 116 -10.47 11.58 1.37
C SER A 116 -9.76 12.73 0.66
N GLY A 117 -8.46 12.91 0.93
CA GLY A 117 -7.63 13.90 0.26
C GLY A 117 -8.32 15.28 0.20
N THR A 118 -8.22 15.92 -0.97
CA THR A 118 -8.95 17.17 -1.29
C THR A 118 -10.15 16.94 -2.21
N THR A 119 -10.29 15.76 -2.81
CA THR A 119 -11.28 15.48 -3.86
C THR A 119 -12.53 14.79 -3.34
N ALA A 120 -12.41 13.95 -2.30
CA ALA A 120 -13.56 13.22 -1.81
C ALA A 120 -14.48 14.15 -1.04
N THR A 121 -15.77 14.09 -1.36
CA THR A 121 -16.80 14.88 -0.68
C THR A 121 -17.52 14.07 0.40
N ARG A 122 -17.28 12.76 0.46
CA ARG A 122 -18.03 11.80 1.28
C ARG A 122 -17.14 10.68 1.81
N ILE A 123 -17.42 10.29 3.05
CA ILE A 123 -16.85 9.09 3.67
C ILE A 123 -18.00 8.23 4.18
N LEU A 124 -18.09 6.98 3.71
CA LEU A 124 -18.90 5.94 4.33
C LEU A 124 -17.99 5.13 5.25
N HIS A 125 -18.14 5.30 6.56
CA HIS A 125 -17.29 4.62 7.54
C HIS A 125 -18.05 3.48 8.20
N GLY A 126 -17.68 2.24 7.89
CA GLY A 126 -18.26 1.06 8.53
C GLY A 126 -17.52 0.74 9.81
N VAL A 127 -18.13 1.09 10.94
CA VAL A 127 -17.67 0.70 12.28
C VAL A 127 -18.30 -0.64 12.69
N ASP A 128 -17.57 -1.41 13.48
CA ASP A 128 -17.99 -2.74 13.93
C ASP A 128 -17.71 -2.92 15.43
N PHE A 129 -18.37 -3.90 16.04
CA PHE A 129 -18.19 -4.23 17.45
C PHE A 129 -16.72 -4.48 17.83
N LEU A 130 -15.93 -5.08 16.93
CA LEU A 130 -14.50 -5.34 17.14
C LEU A 130 -13.69 -4.05 17.39
N ASP A 131 -14.13 -2.91 16.87
CA ASP A 131 -13.47 -1.62 17.05
C ASP A 131 -13.58 -1.10 18.49
N PHE A 132 -14.54 -1.64 19.25
CA PHE A 132 -14.85 -1.23 20.61
C PHE A 132 -14.49 -2.28 21.66
N ILE A 133 -13.98 -3.45 21.26
CA ILE A 133 -13.51 -4.47 22.21
C ILE A 133 -12.18 -3.99 22.81
N ARG A 134 -12.20 -3.64 24.10
CA ARG A 134 -11.01 -3.35 24.89
C ARG A 134 -10.74 -4.51 25.86
N PRO A 135 -9.47 -4.90 26.07
CA PRO A 135 -9.12 -5.80 27.16
C PRO A 135 -9.58 -5.21 28.50
N THR A 136 -10.24 -6.00 29.33
CA THR A 136 -10.81 -5.59 30.62
C THR A 136 -9.75 -5.02 31.59
N ASP A 137 -8.50 -5.44 31.43
CA ASP A 137 -7.37 -5.03 32.29
C ASP A 137 -6.57 -3.84 31.73
N ALA A 138 -7.03 -3.21 30.64
CA ALA A 138 -6.36 -2.05 30.06
C ALA A 138 -6.51 -0.85 31.01
N SER A 139 -5.44 -0.53 31.75
CA SER A 139 -5.41 0.63 32.63
C SER A 139 -5.64 1.94 31.83
N PRO A 140 -6.44 2.90 32.32
CA PRO A 140 -6.72 4.17 31.61
C PRO A 140 -5.46 4.98 31.26
N THR A 141 -4.35 4.73 31.97
CA THR A 141 -3.05 5.38 31.83
C THR A 141 -2.06 4.62 30.96
N GLN A 142 -2.40 3.41 30.50
CA GLN A 142 -1.57 2.71 29.52
C GLN A 142 -1.75 3.43 28.19
N LYS A 143 -0.83 4.35 27.87
CA LYS A 143 -0.57 4.73 26.47
C LYS A 143 -0.41 3.40 25.76
N SER A 144 -1.40 3.04 24.95
CA SER A 144 -1.31 1.88 24.07
C SER A 144 0.01 2.06 23.34
N SER A 145 0.97 1.19 23.63
CA SER A 145 2.14 1.04 22.77
C SER A 145 1.55 0.62 21.42
N GLU A 146 1.31 1.60 20.55
CA GLU A 146 0.80 1.36 19.22
C GLU A 146 1.70 0.28 18.61
N PRO A 147 1.14 -0.83 18.10
CA PRO A 147 1.94 -1.88 17.49
C PRO A 147 2.88 -1.26 16.47
N ALA A 148 4.13 -1.76 16.39
CA ALA A 148 5.11 -1.26 15.41
C ALA A 148 4.55 -1.22 13.98
N THR A 149 3.63 -2.13 13.65
CA THR A 149 2.91 -2.18 12.38
C THR A 149 1.97 -0.98 12.15
N GLU A 150 1.30 -0.48 13.18
CA GLU A 150 0.42 0.69 13.08
C GLU A 150 1.25 1.96 12.87
N SER A 151 2.29 2.15 13.69
CA SER A 151 3.19 3.31 13.52
C SER A 151 3.88 3.33 12.15
N ALA A 152 4.25 2.16 11.61
CA ALA A 152 4.77 2.07 10.25
C ALA A 152 3.72 2.44 9.20
N HIS A 153 2.46 1.99 9.37
CA HIS A 153 1.37 2.32 8.46
C HIS A 153 1.06 3.83 8.48
N GLU A 154 1.00 4.44 9.66
CA GLU A 154 0.72 5.87 9.83
C GLU A 154 1.74 6.76 9.12
N ARG A 155 3.02 6.36 9.08
CA ARG A 155 4.04 7.08 8.30
C ARG A 155 3.80 7.09 6.79
N ARG A 156 2.85 6.32 6.27
CA ARG A 156 2.47 6.34 4.85
C ARG A 156 1.30 7.29 4.57
N LEU A 157 0.75 7.91 5.60
CA LEU A 157 -0.47 8.70 5.52
C LEU A 157 -0.15 10.19 5.62
N ILE A 158 -0.87 10.97 4.83
CA ILE A 158 -0.97 12.42 4.95
C ILE A 158 -2.36 12.72 5.49
N VAL A 159 -2.46 13.17 6.74
CA VAL A 159 -3.74 13.41 7.42
C VAL A 159 -3.86 14.90 7.79
N PRO A 160 -4.92 15.60 7.35
CA PRO A 160 -5.11 17.01 7.68
C PRO A 160 -5.12 17.26 9.19
N GLY A 161 -4.39 18.27 9.66
CA GLY A 161 -4.35 18.66 11.08
C GLY A 161 -3.51 17.76 11.98
N GLN A 162 -2.98 16.63 11.49
CA GLN A 162 -1.98 15.84 12.21
C GLN A 162 -0.61 16.06 11.58
N HIS A 163 0.26 16.78 12.29
CA HIS A 163 1.67 16.91 11.90
C HIS A 163 2.41 15.63 12.33
N PHE A 164 2.25 14.57 11.55
CA PHE A 164 3.33 13.59 11.47
C PHE A 164 4.53 14.33 10.86
N ARG A 165 5.76 14.02 11.28
CA ARG A 165 6.94 14.71 10.70
C ARG A 165 6.90 14.45 9.19
N ASP A 166 6.67 15.45 8.36
CA ASP A 166 6.51 15.29 6.89
C ASP A 166 7.66 14.50 6.25
N TRP A 167 8.85 14.54 6.88
CA TRP A 167 10.00 13.75 6.51
C TRP A 167 9.82 12.23 6.65
N ASP A 168 9.08 11.78 7.65
CA ASP A 168 8.81 10.35 7.90
C ASP A 168 7.99 9.76 6.75
N TYR A 169 7.12 10.56 6.13
CA TYR A 169 6.37 10.16 4.94
C TYR A 169 7.28 9.90 3.75
N TRP A 170 8.13 10.87 3.39
CA TRP A 170 9.02 10.72 2.23
C TRP A 170 10.07 9.62 2.45
N THR A 171 10.58 9.47 3.67
CA THR A 171 11.51 8.38 3.99
C THR A 171 10.84 7.01 3.96
N GLN A 172 9.59 6.89 4.44
CA GLN A 172 8.85 5.63 4.36
C GLN A 172 8.51 5.28 2.92
N ARG A 173 8.07 6.26 2.11
CA ARG A 173 7.74 6.08 0.69
C ARG A 173 8.94 5.62 -0.12
N THR A 174 10.06 6.33 0.00
CA THR A 174 11.31 5.96 -0.68
C THR A 174 11.83 4.62 -0.20
N GLY A 175 11.74 4.32 1.09
CA GLY A 175 12.12 3.03 1.65
C GLY A 175 11.28 1.87 1.09
N ASP A 176 9.97 2.04 0.99
CA ASP A 176 9.07 1.03 0.41
C ASP A 176 9.36 0.83 -1.09
N GLN A 177 9.59 1.91 -1.84
CA GLN A 177 9.94 1.86 -3.26
C GLN A 177 11.29 1.18 -3.51
N LEU A 178 12.33 1.53 -2.75
CA LEU A 178 13.64 0.90 -2.88
C LEU A 178 13.61 -0.59 -2.53
N LYS A 179 12.85 -0.97 -1.50
CA LYS A 179 12.62 -2.38 -1.17
C LYS A 179 11.92 -3.11 -2.31
N ALA A 180 10.90 -2.50 -2.91
CA ALA A 180 10.21 -3.10 -4.06
C ALA A 180 11.12 -3.19 -5.32
N LEU A 181 12.02 -2.25 -5.53
CA LEU A 181 12.95 -2.31 -6.67
C LEU A 181 14.02 -3.38 -6.49
N PHE A 182 14.68 -3.42 -5.33
CA PHE A 182 15.91 -4.20 -5.16
C PHE A 182 15.73 -5.51 -4.37
N SER A 183 14.52 -5.84 -3.92
CA SER A 183 14.28 -7.10 -3.20
C SER A 183 14.17 -8.31 -4.13
N LEU A 184 14.83 -9.40 -3.73
CA LEU A 184 14.65 -10.72 -4.33
C LEU A 184 13.21 -11.25 -4.16
N THR A 185 12.54 -10.89 -3.05
CA THR A 185 11.13 -11.26 -2.85
C THR A 185 10.24 -10.59 -3.89
N THR A 186 10.55 -9.35 -4.28
CA THR A 186 9.77 -8.64 -5.29
C THR A 186 10.03 -9.17 -6.69
N LEU A 187 11.24 -9.68 -6.95
CA LEU A 187 11.53 -10.42 -8.17
C LEU A 187 10.69 -11.69 -8.24
N ALA A 188 10.62 -12.47 -7.16
CA ALA A 188 9.77 -13.66 -7.09
C ALA A 188 8.28 -13.30 -7.28
N ASP A 189 7.80 -12.26 -6.61
CA ASP A 189 6.41 -11.80 -6.73
C ASP A 189 6.10 -11.26 -8.14
N SER A 190 7.08 -10.66 -8.82
CA SER A 190 6.95 -10.20 -10.21
C SER A 190 6.84 -11.37 -11.18
N VAL A 191 7.64 -12.43 -11.00
CA VAL A 191 7.52 -13.67 -11.78
C VAL A 191 6.16 -14.35 -11.50
N HIS A 192 5.76 -14.44 -10.23
CA HIS A 192 4.46 -14.98 -9.84
C HIS A 192 3.30 -14.17 -10.45
N THR A 193 3.42 -12.85 -10.51
CA THR A 193 2.45 -11.95 -11.14
C THR A 193 2.23 -12.32 -12.61
N ILE A 194 3.30 -12.59 -13.38
CA ILE A 194 3.18 -13.01 -14.78
C ILE A 194 2.60 -14.43 -14.88
N ALA A 195 3.04 -15.35 -14.02
CA ALA A 195 2.58 -16.74 -14.03
C ALA A 195 1.09 -16.85 -13.72
N ALA A 196 0.59 -16.08 -12.74
CA ALA A 196 -0.80 -16.05 -12.33
C ALA A 196 -1.76 -15.60 -13.46
N GLN A 197 -1.28 -14.88 -14.49
CA GLN A 197 -2.13 -14.49 -15.61
C GLN A 197 -2.59 -15.67 -16.47
N ARG A 198 -1.87 -16.81 -16.41
CA ARG A 198 -2.18 -17.99 -17.23
C ARG A 198 -3.21 -18.92 -16.59
N ASN A 199 -3.38 -18.84 -15.27
CA ASN A 199 -4.34 -19.60 -14.48
C ASN A 199 -5.08 -18.63 -13.52
N PRO A 200 -5.99 -17.81 -14.05
CA PRO A 200 -6.69 -16.79 -13.30
C PRO A 200 -7.63 -17.36 -12.22
#